data_AF-A0A926UGJ2-F1
#
_entry.id   AF-A0A926UGJ2-F1
#
_cell.length_a   1.000
_cell.length_b   1.000
_cell.length_c   1.000
_cell.angle_alpha   90.00
_cell.angle_beta   90.00
_cell.angle_gamma   90.00
#
_symmetry.space_group_name_H-M   'P 1'
#
loop_
_entity.id
_entity.type
_entity.pdbx_description
1 polymer ?
#
loop_
_entity_poly.entity_id
_entity_poly.type
_entity_poly.pdbx_seq_one_letter_code
_entity_poly.pdbx_strand_id
1 'polypeptide(L)'
;MQLLEDTARKLQDVKISALFQQEVNLLLVVSALRHRQQGKTPVLPIGGLGVGGHLRRYWNQPDFNLGGRFPWLGELRELLEQGRVLELERQIDQIRWKFADSASQMNPFTFEAVVAYVGKWDILYRWSQTGEAAGLQRFNELIDQVLEKA
;
A
#
# COMPACT_ATOMS: atom_id res chain seq x y z
N MET A 1 4.71 13.93 0.67
CA MET A 1 3.73 14.11 1.77
C MET A 1 2.76 15.25 1.50
N GLN A 2 3.23 16.44 1.13
CA GLN A 2 2.37 17.59 0.83
C GLN A 2 1.31 17.32 -0.26
N LEU A 3 1.67 16.59 -1.33
CA LEU A 3 0.72 16.16 -2.36
C LEU A 3 -0.48 15.37 -1.82
N LEU A 4 -0.26 14.48 -0.84
CA LEU A 4 -1.35 13.67 -0.28
C LEU A 4 -2.30 14.54 0.56
N GLU A 5 -1.77 15.50 1.30
CA GLU A 5 -2.55 16.45 2.10
C GLU A 5 -3.33 17.44 1.22
N ASP A 6 -2.76 17.84 0.07
CA ASP A 6 -3.43 18.69 -0.91
C ASP A 6 -4.55 17.94 -1.64
N THR A 7 -4.31 16.67 -2.00
CA THR A 7 -5.34 15.81 -2.60
C THR A 7 -6.49 15.58 -1.62
N ALA A 8 -6.19 15.25 -0.36
CA ALA A 8 -7.22 15.07 0.67
C ALA A 8 -8.14 16.28 0.81
N ARG A 9 -7.60 17.50 0.69
CA ARG A 9 -8.38 18.75 0.78
C ARG A 9 -9.27 19.02 -0.42
N LYS A 10 -8.94 18.47 -1.60
CA LYS A 10 -9.70 18.67 -2.85
C LYS A 10 -10.83 17.66 -3.04
N LEU A 11 -10.76 16.51 -2.37
CA LEU A 11 -11.80 15.49 -2.45
C LEU A 11 -13.03 15.92 -1.66
N GLN A 12 -14.11 16.23 -2.37
CA GLN A 12 -15.40 16.61 -1.77
C GLN A 12 -16.33 15.41 -1.61
N ASP A 13 -16.20 14.41 -2.49
CA ASP A 13 -16.99 13.19 -2.42
C ASP A 13 -16.56 12.34 -1.22
N VAL A 14 -17.52 12.03 -0.36
CA VAL A 14 -17.28 11.31 0.90
C VAL A 14 -16.77 9.88 0.66
N LYS A 15 -17.28 9.21 -0.37
CA LYS A 15 -16.90 7.82 -0.67
C LYS A 15 -15.54 7.75 -1.33
N ILE A 16 -15.23 8.67 -2.25
CA ILE A 16 -13.87 8.78 -2.82
C ILE A 16 -12.86 9.17 -1.74
N SER A 17 -13.23 10.07 -0.84
CA SER A 17 -12.38 10.43 0.31
C SER A 17 -12.12 9.24 1.22
N ALA A 18 -13.14 8.40 1.46
CA ALA A 18 -12.99 7.17 2.22
C ALA A 18 -12.03 6.18 1.55
N LEU A 19 -12.16 5.96 0.23
CA LEU A 19 -11.24 5.11 -0.53
C LEU A 19 -9.81 5.63 -0.47
N PHE A 20 -9.63 6.93 -0.69
CA PHE A 20 -8.32 7.58 -0.60
C PHE A 20 -7.70 7.39 0.79
N GLN A 21 -8.50 7.55 1.84
CA GLN A 21 -8.05 7.37 3.21
C GLN A 21 -7.63 5.92 3.50
N GLN A 22 -8.32 4.92 2.94
CA GLN A 22 -7.92 3.51 3.06
C GLN A 22 -6.56 3.26 2.40
N GLU A 23 -6.35 3.78 1.18
CA GLU A 23 -5.07 3.64 0.48
C GLU A 23 -3.94 4.35 1.23
N VAL A 24 -4.17 5.58 1.71
CA VAL A 24 -3.18 6.31 2.52
C VAL A 24 -2.83 5.53 3.79
N ASN A 25 -3.81 4.94 4.48
CA ASN A 25 -3.55 4.12 5.66
C ASN A 25 -2.68 2.91 5.32
N LEU A 26 -3.02 2.17 4.27
CA LEU A 26 -2.24 1.02 3.82
C LEU A 26 -0.80 1.41 3.48
N LEU A 27 -0.61 2.49 2.70
CA LEU A 27 0.70 3.01 2.34
C LEU A 27 1.53 3.39 3.58
N LEU A 28 0.93 4.10 4.53
CA LEU A 28 1.63 4.52 5.74
C LEU A 28 2.03 3.34 6.62
N VAL A 29 1.12 2.37 6.78
CA VAL A 29 1.37 1.17 7.59
C VAL A 29 2.46 0.30 6.96
N VAL A 30 2.40 0.04 5.65
CA VAL A 30 3.43 -0.73 4.92
C VAL A 30 4.77 -0.01 4.96
N SER A 31 4.79 1.31 4.75
CA SER A 31 6.00 2.11 4.84
C SER A 31 6.62 2.04 6.24
N ALA A 32 5.80 2.14 7.28
CA ALA A 32 6.21 2.01 8.67
C ALA A 32 6.82 0.63 8.97
N LEU A 33 6.17 -0.46 8.54
CA LEU A 33 6.71 -1.81 8.68
C LEU A 33 8.09 -1.95 8.02
N ARG A 34 8.23 -1.49 6.77
CA ARG A 34 9.48 -1.53 6.01
C ARG A 34 10.59 -0.71 6.68
N HIS A 35 10.28 0.48 7.18
CA HIS A 35 11.26 1.31 7.88
C HIS A 35 11.70 0.66 9.19
N ARG A 36 10.76 0.07 9.95
CA ARG A 36 11.08 -0.64 11.20
C ARG A 36 11.98 -1.84 10.95
N GLN A 37 11.71 -2.64 9.90
CA GLN A 37 12.57 -3.75 9.51
C GLN A 37 14.00 -3.30 9.16
N GLN A 38 14.14 -2.12 8.55
CA GLN A 38 15.43 -1.55 8.18
C GLN A 38 16.12 -0.75 9.31
N GLY A 39 15.53 -0.68 10.51
CA GLY A 39 16.04 0.14 11.60
C GLY A 39 16.00 1.66 11.32
N LYS A 40 15.17 2.10 10.37
CA LYS A 40 15.05 3.50 9.95
C LYS A 40 13.83 4.17 10.59
N THR A 41 13.91 5.48 10.76
CA THR A 41 12.77 6.30 11.17
C THR A 41 11.92 6.66 9.93
N PRO A 42 10.60 6.41 9.94
CA PRO A 42 9.74 6.72 8.81
C PRO A 42 9.46 8.23 8.71
N VAL A 43 9.33 8.71 7.47
CA VAL A 43 8.79 10.05 7.20
C VAL A 43 7.27 9.95 7.19
N LEU A 44 6.63 10.38 8.28
CA LEU A 44 5.18 10.29 8.48
C LEU A 44 4.50 11.68 8.37
N PRO A 45 3.27 11.78 7.85
CA PRO A 45 2.55 13.05 7.70
C PRO A 45 2.34 13.74 9.04
N ILE A 46 2.57 15.06 9.10
CA ILE A 46 2.48 15.82 10.35
C ILE A 46 1.02 16.23 10.62
N GLY A 47 0.23 16.52 9.57
CA GLY A 47 -1.15 17.05 9.66
C GLY A 47 -2.25 16.07 10.02
N GLY A 48 -1.96 14.94 10.68
CA GLY A 48 -2.97 13.96 11.08
C GLY A 48 -3.59 13.15 9.94
N LEU A 49 -3.09 13.30 8.70
CA LEU A 49 -3.52 12.49 7.56
C LEU A 49 -3.25 10.99 7.83
N GLY A 50 -4.22 10.15 7.50
CA GLY A 50 -4.09 8.71 7.69
C GLY A 50 -3.90 8.30 9.16
N VAL A 51 -3.07 7.29 9.37
CA VAL A 51 -2.62 6.83 10.70
C VAL A 51 -1.25 7.39 11.10
N GLY A 52 -0.73 8.42 10.42
CA GLY A 52 0.64 8.92 10.63
C GLY A 52 0.95 9.34 12.07
N GLY A 53 0.03 10.05 12.73
CA GLY A 53 0.18 10.42 14.14
C GLY A 53 0.16 9.21 15.09
N HIS A 54 -0.67 8.21 14.77
CA HIS A 54 -0.78 6.98 15.55
C HIS A 54 0.51 6.15 15.46
N LEU A 55 1.03 5.98 14.24
CA LEU A 55 2.28 5.26 13.99
C LEU A 55 3.46 5.89 14.73
N ARG A 56 3.55 7.22 14.81
CA ARG A 56 4.57 7.91 15.62
C ARG A 56 4.44 7.59 17.10
N ARG A 57 3.22 7.61 17.64
CA ARG A 57 2.95 7.42 19.07
C ARG A 57 3.20 5.98 19.52
N TYR A 58 2.86 5.00 18.69
CA TYR A 58 2.92 3.57 19.03
C TYR A 58 4.00 2.82 18.25
N TRP A 59 5.06 3.52 17.83
CA TRP A 59 6.13 2.98 16.98
C TRP A 59 6.73 1.65 17.51
N ASN A 60 6.97 1.59 18.82
CA ASN A 60 7.60 0.45 19.48
C ASN A 60 6.62 -0.67 19.86
N GLN A 61 5.32 -0.51 19.59
CA GLN A 61 4.33 -1.53 19.89
C GLN A 61 4.22 -2.56 18.74
N PRO A 62 3.94 -3.84 19.03
CA PRO A 62 3.57 -4.81 18.02
C PRO A 62 2.40 -4.27 17.18
N ASP A 63 2.51 -4.38 15.85
CA ASP A 63 1.55 -3.83 14.88
C ASP A 63 1.15 -2.37 15.11
N PHE A 64 1.99 -1.59 15.78
CA PHE A 64 1.69 -0.22 16.17
C PHE A 64 0.39 -0.08 16.97
N ASN A 65 -0.06 -1.14 17.65
CA ASN A 65 -1.37 -1.24 18.30
C ASN A 65 -2.57 -1.07 17.33
N LEU A 66 -2.38 -1.39 16.05
CA LEU A 66 -3.40 -1.26 15.00
C LEU A 66 -4.01 -2.60 14.57
N GLY A 67 -3.59 -3.73 15.13
CA GLY A 67 -4.06 -5.07 14.73
C GLY A 67 -5.59 -5.25 14.78
N GLY A 68 -6.26 -4.64 15.77
CA GLY A 68 -7.73 -4.65 15.84
C GLY A 68 -8.43 -3.80 14.76
N ARG A 69 -7.76 -2.75 14.26
CA ARG A 69 -8.30 -1.87 13.21
C ARG A 69 -8.00 -2.41 11.81
N PHE A 70 -6.83 -3.03 11.65
CA PHE A 70 -6.34 -3.56 10.38
C PHE A 70 -6.02 -5.05 10.57
N PRO A 71 -7.02 -5.95 10.42
CA PRO A 71 -6.82 -7.39 10.63
C PRO A 71 -5.74 -8.00 9.74
N TRP A 72 -5.50 -7.42 8.57
CA TRP A 72 -4.47 -7.83 7.61
C TRP A 72 -3.04 -7.45 8.04
N LEU A 73 -2.86 -6.61 9.07
CA LEU A 73 -1.56 -6.08 9.45
C LEU A 73 -0.59 -7.15 9.96
N GLY A 74 -1.08 -8.10 10.76
CA GLY A 74 -0.27 -9.18 11.29
C GLY A 74 0.35 -10.03 10.18
N GLU A 75 -0.45 -10.39 9.15
CA GLU A 75 0.01 -11.15 7.99
C GLU A 75 1.05 -10.36 7.17
N LEU A 76 0.82 -9.07 6.91
CA LEU A 76 1.80 -8.25 6.18
C LEU A 76 3.13 -8.15 6.93
N ARG A 77 3.10 -8.03 8.27
CA ARG A 77 4.31 -8.03 9.08
C ARG A 77 5.06 -9.35 8.94
N GLU A 78 4.35 -10.48 9.07
CA GLU A 78 4.94 -11.81 8.96
C GLU A 78 5.58 -12.04 7.59
N LEU A 79 4.87 -11.74 6.50
CA LEU A 79 5.40 -11.87 5.13
C LEU A 79 6.64 -11.00 4.91
N LEU A 80 6.65 -9.79 5.49
CA LEU A 80 7.80 -8.90 5.42
C LEU A 80 9.00 -9.45 6.20
N GLU A 81 8.79 -9.94 7.42
CA GLU A 81 9.83 -10.54 8.28
C GLU A 81 10.43 -11.81 7.66
N GLN A 82 9.61 -12.61 6.98
CA GLN A 82 10.04 -13.81 6.26
C GLN A 82 10.71 -13.51 4.90
N GLY A 83 10.73 -12.24 4.46
CA GLY A 83 11.30 -11.85 3.17
C GLY A 83 10.50 -12.34 1.95
N ARG A 84 9.23 -12.72 2.11
CA ARG A 84 8.35 -13.24 1.05
C ARG A 84 7.78 -12.09 0.22
N VAL A 85 8.63 -11.41 -0.54
CA VAL A 85 8.32 -10.16 -1.25
C VAL A 85 7.12 -10.31 -2.20
N LEU A 86 7.11 -11.35 -3.03
CA LEU A 86 6.04 -11.58 -4.02
C LEU A 86 4.68 -11.75 -3.34
N GLU A 87 4.65 -12.48 -2.23
CA GLU A 87 3.41 -12.75 -1.49
C GLU A 87 2.95 -11.54 -0.71
N LEU A 88 3.88 -10.75 -0.17
CA LEU A 88 3.60 -9.47 0.44
C LEU A 88 2.93 -8.52 -0.58
N GLU A 89 3.47 -8.42 -1.79
CA GLU A 89 2.87 -7.61 -2.86
C GLU A 89 1.49 -8.11 -3.26
N ARG A 90 1.34 -9.42 -3.41
CA ARG A 90 0.04 -10.04 -3.70
C ARG A 90 -0.98 -9.73 -2.60
N GLN A 91 -0.59 -9.80 -1.33
CA GLN A 91 -1.49 -9.47 -0.23
C GLN A 91 -1.87 -7.99 -0.17
N ILE A 92 -0.92 -7.09 -0.40
CA ILE A 92 -1.20 -5.65 -0.52
C ILE A 92 -2.24 -5.38 -1.62
N ASP A 93 -2.09 -6.02 -2.77
CA ASP A 93 -3.05 -5.86 -3.87
C ASP A 93 -4.40 -6.51 -3.59
N GLN A 94 -4.45 -7.64 -2.87
CA GLN A 94 -5.72 -8.21 -2.40
C GLN A 94 -6.45 -7.29 -1.42
N ILE A 95 -5.73 -6.59 -0.54
CA ILE A 95 -6.31 -5.59 0.37
C ILE A 95 -6.91 -4.44 -0.44
N ARG A 96 -6.18 -3.90 -1.42
CA ARG A 96 -6.67 -2.85 -2.32
C ARG A 96 -7.90 -3.28 -3.11
N TRP A 97 -7.89 -4.52 -3.61
CA TRP A 97 -9.02 -5.10 -4.32
C TRP A 97 -10.28 -5.14 -3.45
N LYS A 98 -10.16 -5.55 -2.18
CA LYS A 98 -11.26 -5.55 -1.21
C LYS A 98 -11.79 -4.14 -0.93
N PHE A 99 -10.92 -3.13 -0.86
CA PHE A 99 -11.34 -1.73 -0.74
C PHE A 99 -12.16 -1.29 -1.96
N ALA A 100 -11.70 -1.64 -3.17
CA ALA A 100 -12.40 -1.35 -4.41
C ALA A 100 -13.76 -2.07 -4.51
N ASP A 101 -13.83 -3.36 -4.13
CA ASP A 101 -15.08 -4.11 -4.05
C ASP A 101 -16.09 -3.43 -3.13
N SER A 102 -15.65 -3.06 -1.92
CA SER A 102 -16.53 -2.43 -0.93
C SER A 102 -17.11 -1.09 -1.42
N ALA A 103 -16.38 -0.35 -2.26
CA ALA A 103 -16.85 0.90 -2.84
C ALA A 103 -17.86 0.73 -3.98
N SER A 104 -17.80 -0.37 -4.74
CA SER A 104 -18.64 -0.57 -5.92
C SER A 104 -19.85 -1.49 -5.70
N GLN A 105 -19.95 -2.14 -4.54
CA GLN A 105 -20.90 -3.24 -4.26
C GLN A 105 -22.39 -2.90 -4.45
N MET A 106 -22.81 -1.64 -4.26
CA MET A 106 -24.24 -1.29 -4.30
C MET A 106 -24.71 -0.60 -5.59
N ASN A 107 -23.82 0.03 -6.37
CA ASN A 107 -24.23 0.81 -7.54
C ASN A 107 -23.17 0.80 -8.64
N PRO A 108 -23.34 -0.03 -9.70
CA PRO A 108 -22.34 -0.18 -10.77
C PRO A 108 -22.19 1.06 -11.68
N PHE A 109 -23.13 2.01 -11.63
CA PHE A 109 -23.13 3.22 -12.47
C PHE A 109 -22.81 4.50 -11.68
N THR A 110 -21.82 4.41 -10.80
CA THR A 110 -21.37 5.55 -9.98
C THR A 110 -19.92 5.89 -10.29
N PHE A 111 -19.51 7.12 -9.98
CA PHE A 111 -18.12 7.53 -10.17
C PHE A 111 -17.17 6.68 -9.32
N GLU A 112 -17.61 6.28 -8.14
CA GLU A 112 -16.91 5.35 -7.24
C GLU A 112 -16.70 3.97 -7.87
N ALA A 113 -17.69 3.46 -8.62
CA ALA A 113 -17.54 2.22 -9.37
C ALA A 113 -16.51 2.35 -10.49
N VAL A 114 -16.43 3.50 -11.16
CA VAL A 114 -15.37 3.78 -12.16
C VAL A 114 -14.00 3.83 -11.49
N VAL A 115 -13.85 4.51 -10.36
CA VAL A 115 -12.59 4.57 -9.60
C VAL A 115 -12.16 3.18 -9.13
N ALA A 116 -13.10 2.39 -8.60
CA ALA A 116 -12.86 1.01 -8.19
C ALA A 116 -12.44 0.13 -9.38
N TYR A 117 -13.09 0.29 -10.54
CA TYR A 117 -12.72 -0.41 -11.77
C TYR A 117 -11.30 -0.06 -12.22
N VAL A 118 -10.95 1.22 -12.27
CA VAL A 118 -9.61 1.67 -12.66
C VAL A 118 -8.55 1.11 -11.70
N GLY A 119 -8.81 1.12 -10.38
CA GLY A 119 -7.90 0.54 -9.40
C GLY A 119 -7.69 -0.97 -9.59
N LYS A 120 -8.76 -1.73 -9.87
CA LYS A 120 -8.66 -3.16 -10.18
C LYS A 120 -7.95 -3.42 -11.51
N TRP A 121 -8.20 -2.58 -12.52
CA TRP A 121 -7.52 -2.66 -13.80
C TRP A 121 -6.02 -2.42 -13.65
N ASP A 122 -5.59 -1.44 -12.86
CA ASP A 122 -4.17 -1.19 -12.59
C ASP A 122 -3.49 -2.41 -11.94
N ILE A 123 -4.14 -3.04 -10.96
CA ILE A 123 -3.66 -4.29 -10.37
C ILE A 123 -3.48 -5.36 -11.45
N LEU A 124 -4.53 -5.69 -12.21
CA LEU A 124 -4.46 -6.71 -13.26
C LEU A 124 -3.41 -6.38 -14.31
N TYR A 125 -3.33 -5.12 -14.73
CA TYR A 125 -2.38 -4.66 -15.72
C TYR A 125 -0.94 -4.87 -15.25
N ARG A 126 -0.59 -4.45 -14.03
CA ARG A 126 0.75 -4.68 -13.46
C ARG A 126 1.10 -6.16 -13.40
N TRP A 127 0.18 -7.02 -12.93
CA TRP A 127 0.42 -8.47 -12.89
C TRP A 127 0.53 -9.08 -14.29
N SER A 128 -0.20 -8.57 -15.29
CA SER A 128 -0.09 -9.03 -16.68
C SER A 128 1.26 -8.70 -17.33
N GLN A 129 1.91 -7.61 -16.90
CA GLN A 129 3.26 -7.24 -17.33
C GLN A 129 4.35 -7.98 -16.55
N THR A 130 4.01 -8.54 -15.39
CA THR A 130 4.92 -9.29 -14.53
C THR A 130 4.96 -10.75 -15.00
N GLY A 131 5.43 -10.98 -16.22
CA GLY A 131 5.76 -12.31 -16.72
C GLY A 131 7.08 -12.79 -16.09
N GLU A 132 7.16 -14.08 -15.75
CA GLU A 132 8.36 -14.71 -15.18
C GLU A 132 9.64 -14.40 -16.00
N ALA A 133 9.52 -14.42 -17.33
CA ALA A 133 10.60 -14.07 -18.25
C ALA A 133 11.03 -12.59 -18.16
N ALA A 134 10.08 -11.66 -18.03
CA ALA A 134 10.38 -10.23 -17.91
C ALA A 134 11.00 -9.89 -16.55
N GLY A 135 10.56 -10.58 -15.49
CA GLY A 135 11.16 -10.47 -14.15
C GLY A 135 12.60 -10.98 -14.10
N LEU A 136 12.87 -12.13 -14.73
CA LEU A 136 14.22 -12.69 -14.83
C LEU A 136 15.16 -11.79 -15.64
N GLN A 137 14.69 -11.24 -16.76
CA GLN A 137 15.47 -10.30 -17.56
C GLN A 137 15.86 -9.05 -16.75
N ARG A 138 14.89 -8.42 -16.07
CA ARG A 138 15.13 -7.25 -15.24
C ARG A 138 16.10 -7.53 -14.08
N PHE A 139 16.01 -8.72 -13.49
CA PHE A 139 16.90 -9.16 -12.43
C PHE A 139 18.35 -9.31 -12.94
N ASN A 140 18.54 -9.94 -14.10
CA ASN A 140 19.86 -10.08 -14.72
C ASN A 140 20.45 -8.71 -15.08
N GLU A 141 19.66 -7.80 -15.66
CA GLU A 141 20.08 -6.41 -15.93
C GLU A 141 20.57 -5.68 -14.67
N LEU A 142 19.92 -5.92 -13.51
CA LEU A 142 20.34 -5.34 -12.23
C LEU A 142 21.63 -5.97 -11.69
N ILE A 143 21.82 -7.29 -11.86
CA ILE A 143 23.06 -7.99 -11.48
C ILE A 143 24.22 -7.48 -12.32
N ASP A 144 24.04 -7.37 -13.63
CA ASP A 144 25.06 -6.88 -14.56
C ASP A 144 25.49 -5.45 -14.21
N GLN A 145 24.53 -4.56 -13.90
CA GLN A 145 24.83 -3.18 -13.47
C GLN A 145 25.61 -3.09 -12.16
N VAL A 146 25.42 -4.05 -11.24
CA VAL A 146 26.14 -4.10 -9.97
C VAL A 146 27.54 -4.68 -10.17
N LEU A 147 27.69 -5.67 -11.04
CA LEU A 147 28.96 -6.32 -11.34
C LEU A 147 29.87 -5.48 -12.26
N GLU A 148 29.32 -4.68 -13.18
CA GLU A 148 30.09 -3.73 -14.00
C GLU A 148 30.62 -2.53 -13.21
N LYS A 149 30.11 -2.29 -11.99
CA LYS A 149 30.56 -1.21 -11.09
C LYS A 149 31.43 -1.70 -9.94
N ALA A 150 31.89 -2.95 -9.96
CA ALA A 150 32.85 -3.54 -9.02
C ALA A 150 34.21 -3.74 -9.70
#